data_AF-A0A6L6QAU5-F1
#
_entry.id   AF-A0A6L6QAU5-F1
#
_cell.length_a   1.000
_cell.length_b   1.000
_cell.length_c   1.000
_cell.angle_alpha   90.00
_cell.angle_beta   90.00
_cell.angle_gamma   90.00
#
_symmetry.space_group_name_H-M   'P 1'
#
loop_
_entity.id
_entity.type
_entity.pdbx_description
1 polymer ?
#
loop_
_entity_poly.entity_id
_entity_poly.type
_entity_poly.pdbx_seq_one_letter_code
_entity_poly.pdbx_strand_id
1 'polypeptide(L)'
;MRLPGTRYQEHGWEHVRKLLGRCSLAVFGALPVEALLDAARRPEVLNEVLDDYLDAMAVQLRDPRYHAQAALPGNSYGETAGELACSLLFELRAQPSMWDSLCAAVAAEHAKQGAFWQHGGGSAMLRKKANDMYAVLRDKADADACTAATGRPCSPNRIYTYRMLDMAYSEIARIFANWRHCEAQVADILGRAPRGMPIEARQMQTIADCRAAWVIRWSETLERHTGNPGPLHTKSKRFASLKNQPETIAAMLEEIGEYEALSANRDALGQVRSDEEEAALWLEDYWRVVAQSEAAEAAGAVDSGGELPEPPEPDLLDCLLAPPGHHFQHDDDSDDDEPVMEAAAIQDDDVSLSPGFVGEAALHGAGQVAAILAGVSLPVRLAVYHALLGPRDDSYPDAWLDAATGELPSLRQLAALDGISMPTLRKRRNEAMAQLAQAAADGVTGKGRDE
;
A
#
# COMPACT_ATOMS: atom_id res chain seq x y z
N MET A 1 -3.13 -3.37 3.82
CA MET A 1 -3.51 -4.77 3.54
C MET A 1 -3.61 -5.11 2.06
N ARG A 2 -2.94 -6.19 1.62
CA ARG A 2 -3.09 -6.80 0.29
C ARG A 2 -3.43 -8.30 0.41
N LEU A 3 -4.70 -8.63 0.63
CA LEU A 3 -5.15 -10.02 0.56
C LEU A 3 -5.49 -10.41 -0.89
N PRO A 4 -5.35 -11.69 -1.29
CA PRO A 4 -5.68 -12.14 -2.64
C PRO A 4 -7.11 -11.78 -3.02
N GLY A 5 -7.27 -11.18 -4.20
CA GLY A 5 -8.58 -10.78 -4.73
C GLY A 5 -9.23 -9.57 -4.04
N THR A 6 -8.67 -9.05 -2.94
CA THR A 6 -9.26 -7.90 -2.25
C THR A 6 -8.94 -6.60 -2.96
N ARG A 7 -9.98 -5.80 -3.23
CA ARG A 7 -9.86 -4.54 -4.01
C ARG A 7 -9.96 -3.30 -3.14
N TYR A 8 -10.61 -3.39 -1.98
CA TYR A 8 -10.92 -2.23 -1.14
C TYR A 8 -9.93 -2.07 0.02
N GLN A 9 -8.72 -1.64 -0.29
CA GLN A 9 -7.68 -1.41 0.72
C GLN A 9 -8.05 -0.23 1.64
N GLU A 10 -7.61 -0.25 2.91
CA GLU A 10 -8.01 0.77 3.91
C GLU A 10 -7.64 2.20 3.49
N HIS A 11 -6.46 2.41 2.87
CA HIS A 11 -5.99 3.75 2.52
C HIS A 11 -6.87 4.44 1.46
N GLY A 12 -7.38 3.69 0.47
CA GLY A 12 -8.26 4.24 -0.58
C GLY A 12 -9.75 4.09 -0.29
N TRP A 13 -10.13 3.18 0.62
CA TRP A 13 -11.52 3.00 1.05
C TRP A 13 -12.14 4.29 1.59
N GLU A 14 -11.38 5.12 2.30
CA GLU A 14 -11.92 6.37 2.84
C GLU A 14 -12.42 7.32 1.73
N HIS A 15 -11.75 7.35 0.58
CA HIS A 15 -12.20 8.12 -0.59
C HIS A 15 -13.50 7.56 -1.16
N VAL A 16 -13.56 6.23 -1.34
CA VAL A 16 -14.75 5.50 -1.82
C VAL A 16 -15.93 5.72 -0.89
N ARG A 17 -15.74 5.53 0.42
CA ARG A 17 -16.75 5.72 1.46
C ARG A 17 -17.29 7.15 1.50
N LYS A 18 -16.41 8.16 1.44
CA LYS A 18 -16.83 9.56 1.38
C LYS A 18 -17.63 9.85 0.11
N LEU A 19 -17.23 9.28 -1.02
CA LEU A 19 -17.91 9.46 -2.31
C LEU A 19 -19.31 8.83 -2.27
N LEU A 20 -19.39 7.54 -1.95
CA LEU A 20 -20.66 6.80 -1.82
C LEU A 20 -21.61 7.47 -0.82
N GLY A 21 -21.11 7.93 0.33
CA GLY A 21 -21.91 8.63 1.31
C GLY A 21 -22.46 9.97 0.81
N ARG A 22 -21.68 10.74 0.04
CA ARG A 22 -22.14 12.01 -0.57
C ARG A 22 -23.16 11.77 -1.67
N CYS A 23 -22.90 10.81 -2.57
CA CYS A 23 -23.82 10.44 -3.64
C CYS A 23 -25.13 9.89 -3.07
N SER A 24 -25.07 9.00 -2.07
CA SER A 24 -26.28 8.44 -1.43
C SER A 24 -27.14 9.53 -0.80
N LEU A 25 -26.53 10.52 -0.16
CA LEU A 25 -27.27 11.65 0.38
C LEU A 25 -27.97 12.48 -0.71
N ALA A 26 -27.29 12.70 -1.83
CA ALA A 26 -27.90 13.39 -2.97
C ALA A 26 -29.07 12.57 -3.54
N VAL A 27 -28.93 11.25 -3.63
CA VAL A 27 -30.00 10.34 -4.05
C VAL A 27 -31.18 10.41 -3.08
N PHE A 28 -30.98 10.37 -1.77
CA PHE A 28 -32.08 10.50 -0.79
C PHE A 28 -32.78 11.87 -0.80
N GLY A 29 -32.18 12.88 -1.44
CA GLY A 29 -32.86 14.14 -1.72
C GLY A 29 -33.86 14.05 -2.87
N ALA A 30 -33.66 13.12 -3.80
CA ALA A 30 -34.52 12.90 -4.98
C ALA A 30 -35.45 11.67 -4.83
N LEU A 31 -34.96 10.60 -4.22
CA LEU A 31 -35.70 9.41 -3.81
C LEU A 31 -36.17 9.61 -2.36
N PRO A 32 -37.47 9.89 -2.12
CA PRO A 32 -37.97 10.20 -0.78
C PRO A 32 -37.70 9.05 0.19
N VAL A 33 -37.31 9.39 1.43
CA VAL A 33 -36.99 8.39 2.48
C VAL A 33 -38.20 7.50 2.80
N GLU A 34 -39.40 8.02 2.54
CA GLU A 34 -40.66 7.30 2.60
C GLU A 34 -40.68 6.06 1.68
N ALA A 35 -39.99 6.09 0.53
CA ALA A 35 -39.85 4.93 -0.34
C ALA A 35 -39.03 3.80 0.31
N LEU A 36 -37.99 4.13 1.08
CA LEU A 36 -37.23 3.14 1.87
C LEU A 36 -38.09 2.52 2.97
N LEU A 37 -38.94 3.33 3.62
CA LEU A 37 -39.87 2.84 4.65
C LEU A 37 -40.95 1.93 4.05
N ASP A 38 -41.43 2.26 2.86
CA ASP A 38 -42.36 1.43 2.13
C ASP A 38 -41.72 0.11 1.71
N ALA A 39 -40.50 0.14 1.17
CA ALA A 39 -39.73 -1.05 0.83
C ALA A 39 -39.49 -1.96 2.05
N ALA A 40 -39.26 -1.39 3.24
CA ALA A 40 -39.14 -2.17 4.48
C ALA A 40 -40.45 -2.85 4.93
N ARG A 41 -41.61 -2.32 4.52
CA ARG A 41 -42.94 -2.87 4.85
C ARG A 41 -43.49 -3.80 3.78
N ARG A 42 -43.07 -3.60 2.53
CA ARG A 42 -43.62 -4.19 1.32
C ARG A 42 -42.49 -4.81 0.50
N PRO A 43 -42.17 -6.09 0.71
CA PRO A 43 -41.11 -6.79 -0.01
C PRO A 43 -41.27 -6.73 -1.55
N GLU A 44 -42.50 -6.59 -2.04
CA GLU A 44 -42.84 -6.52 -3.46
C GLU A 44 -42.24 -5.30 -4.18
N VAL A 45 -42.08 -4.16 -3.50
CA VAL A 45 -41.48 -2.93 -4.08
C VAL A 45 -39.99 -2.79 -3.76
N LEU A 46 -39.41 -3.71 -2.98
CA LEU A 46 -38.02 -3.62 -2.52
C LEU A 46 -37.02 -3.53 -3.69
N ASN A 47 -37.23 -4.35 -4.72
CA ASN A 47 -36.36 -4.38 -5.89
C ASN A 47 -36.54 -3.15 -6.79
N GLU A 48 -37.77 -2.65 -6.94
CA GLU A 48 -38.05 -1.44 -7.73
C GLU A 48 -37.35 -0.23 -7.11
N VAL A 49 -37.47 -0.05 -5.79
CA VAL A 49 -36.81 1.05 -5.07
C VAL A 49 -35.27 0.88 -5.07
N LEU A 50 -34.77 -0.36 -5.09
CA LEU A 50 -33.33 -0.62 -5.27
C LEU A 50 -32.87 -0.20 -6.67
N ASP A 51 -33.59 -0.60 -7.71
CA ASP A 51 -33.24 -0.26 -9.09
C ASP A 51 -33.27 1.28 -9.30
N ASP A 52 -34.28 1.98 -8.75
CA ASP A 52 -34.35 3.45 -8.74
C ASP A 52 -33.16 4.08 -8.00
N TYR A 53 -32.76 3.51 -6.86
CA TYR A 53 -31.60 3.98 -6.11
C TYR A 53 -30.30 3.79 -6.89
N LEU A 54 -30.12 2.64 -7.55
CA LEU A 54 -28.93 2.34 -8.34
C LEU A 54 -28.80 3.24 -9.56
N ASP A 55 -29.89 3.49 -10.28
CA ASP A 55 -29.93 4.42 -11.42
C ASP A 55 -29.59 5.84 -10.98
N ALA A 56 -30.18 6.30 -9.88
CA ALA A 56 -29.87 7.61 -9.31
C ALA A 56 -28.41 7.70 -8.84
N MET A 57 -27.88 6.65 -8.20
CA MET A 57 -26.46 6.58 -7.80
C MET A 57 -25.52 6.63 -9.01
N ALA A 58 -25.85 5.95 -10.10
CA ALA A 58 -25.06 5.95 -11.32
C ALA A 58 -25.03 7.34 -11.98
N VAL A 59 -26.12 8.11 -11.90
CA VAL A 59 -26.12 9.53 -12.31
C VAL A 59 -25.24 10.35 -11.38
N GLN A 60 -25.36 10.17 -10.07
CA GLN A 60 -24.56 10.92 -9.09
C GLN A 60 -23.06 10.66 -9.24
N LEU A 61 -22.62 9.41 -9.42
CA LEU A 61 -21.19 9.10 -9.56
C LEU A 61 -20.55 9.70 -10.82
N ARG A 62 -21.36 9.97 -11.86
CA ARG A 62 -20.91 10.60 -13.11
C ARG A 62 -20.97 12.13 -13.08
N ASP A 63 -21.55 12.73 -12.04
CA ASP A 63 -21.69 14.17 -11.91
C ASP A 63 -20.30 14.84 -11.82
N PRO A 64 -20.01 15.86 -12.66
CA PRO A 64 -18.73 16.59 -12.65
C PRO A 64 -18.31 17.11 -11.28
N ARG A 65 -19.28 17.42 -10.39
CA ARG A 65 -18.99 17.90 -9.03
C ARG A 65 -18.22 16.88 -8.18
N TYR A 66 -18.27 15.60 -8.54
CA TYR A 66 -17.58 14.52 -7.83
C TYR A 66 -16.37 13.97 -8.58
N HIS A 67 -16.08 14.41 -9.82
CA HIS A 67 -14.99 13.87 -10.64
C HIS A 67 -13.64 13.93 -9.94
N ALA A 68 -13.30 15.04 -9.30
CA ALA A 68 -12.03 15.18 -8.58
C ALA A 68 -11.89 14.16 -7.44
N GLN A 69 -13.00 13.85 -6.74
CA GLN A 69 -12.99 12.85 -5.68
C GLN A 69 -13.02 11.42 -6.24
N ALA A 70 -13.75 11.20 -7.33
CA ALA A 70 -13.83 9.92 -8.01
C ALA A 70 -12.49 9.52 -8.63
N ALA A 71 -11.70 10.47 -9.11
CA ALA A 71 -10.38 10.25 -9.70
C ALA A 71 -9.26 10.00 -8.67
N LEU A 72 -9.54 10.13 -7.36
CA LEU A 72 -8.55 9.81 -6.32
C LEU A 72 -8.18 8.33 -6.37
N PRO A 73 -6.92 7.96 -6.06
CA PRO A 73 -6.53 6.57 -5.95
C PRO A 73 -7.42 5.80 -4.96
N GLY A 74 -8.00 4.70 -5.44
CA GLY A 74 -8.88 3.81 -4.69
C GLY A 74 -8.16 2.59 -4.14
N ASN A 75 -7.16 2.08 -4.85
CA ASN A 75 -6.27 1.01 -4.37
C ASN A 75 -4.90 1.05 -5.05
N SER A 76 -3.98 0.19 -4.60
CA SER A 76 -2.65 0.05 -5.19
C SER A 76 -2.63 -0.67 -6.55
N TYR A 77 -3.77 -1.10 -7.08
CA TYR A 77 -3.88 -1.78 -8.38
C TYR A 77 -4.19 -0.81 -9.53
N GLY A 78 -4.22 0.49 -9.26
CA GLY A 78 -4.49 1.54 -10.24
C GLY A 78 -5.97 1.91 -10.39
N GLU A 79 -6.86 1.28 -9.63
CA GLU A 79 -8.28 1.63 -9.64
C GLU A 79 -8.54 2.93 -8.87
N THR A 80 -9.41 3.75 -9.43
CA THR A 80 -9.88 4.99 -8.83
C THR A 80 -11.00 4.75 -7.82
N ALA A 81 -11.23 5.73 -6.94
CA ALA A 81 -12.33 5.68 -5.98
C ALA A 81 -13.71 5.59 -6.67
N GLY A 82 -13.84 6.18 -7.86
CA GLY A 82 -15.03 6.12 -8.71
C GLY A 82 -15.29 4.71 -9.25
N GLU A 83 -14.26 4.04 -9.78
CA GLU A 83 -14.38 2.66 -10.30
C GLU A 83 -14.74 1.66 -9.20
N LEU A 84 -14.13 1.81 -8.03
CA LEU A 84 -14.44 0.99 -6.85
C LEU A 84 -15.87 1.26 -6.33
N ALA A 85 -16.31 2.52 -6.34
CA ALA A 85 -17.67 2.90 -5.98
C ALA A 85 -18.71 2.32 -6.96
N CYS A 86 -18.46 2.43 -8.27
CA CYS A 86 -19.29 1.82 -9.31
C CYS A 86 -19.35 0.30 -9.16
N SER A 87 -18.22 -0.35 -8.89
CA SER A 87 -18.17 -1.80 -8.63
C SER A 87 -19.08 -2.19 -7.46
N LEU A 88 -19.11 -1.41 -6.37
CA LEU A 88 -20.02 -1.66 -5.25
C LEU A 88 -21.50 -1.47 -5.59
N LEU A 89 -21.86 -0.68 -6.60
CA LEU A 89 -23.25 -0.60 -7.06
C LEU A 89 -23.69 -1.91 -7.72
N PHE A 90 -22.82 -2.51 -8.53
CA PHE A 90 -23.08 -3.83 -9.12
C PHE A 90 -23.17 -4.92 -8.06
N GLU A 91 -22.27 -4.90 -7.08
CA GLU A 91 -22.32 -5.83 -5.93
C GLU A 91 -23.61 -5.66 -5.12
N LEU A 92 -24.09 -4.42 -4.93
CA LEU A 92 -25.33 -4.16 -4.20
C LEU A 92 -26.53 -4.80 -4.92
N ARG A 93 -26.54 -4.74 -6.26
CA ARG A 93 -27.60 -5.38 -7.05
C ARG A 93 -27.55 -6.90 -6.98
N ALA A 94 -26.35 -7.48 -6.94
CA ALA A 94 -26.15 -8.91 -6.75
C ALA A 94 -26.51 -9.38 -5.32
N GLN A 95 -26.51 -8.47 -4.35
CA GLN A 95 -26.72 -8.75 -2.93
C GLN A 95 -27.87 -7.91 -2.33
N PRO A 96 -29.13 -8.13 -2.77
CA PRO A 96 -30.27 -7.32 -2.35
C PRO A 96 -30.56 -7.38 -0.84
N SER A 97 -30.07 -8.40 -0.12
CA SER A 97 -30.17 -8.47 1.35
C SER A 97 -29.46 -7.32 2.06
N MET A 98 -28.42 -6.72 1.45
CA MET A 98 -27.74 -5.54 2.00
C MET A 98 -28.63 -4.30 1.91
N TRP A 99 -29.38 -4.18 0.81
CA TRP A 99 -30.39 -3.14 0.64
C TRP A 99 -31.55 -3.30 1.63
N ASP A 100 -32.08 -4.52 1.77
CA ASP A 100 -33.10 -4.83 2.78
C ASP A 100 -32.65 -4.41 4.19
N SER A 101 -31.41 -4.75 4.55
CA SER A 101 -30.83 -4.35 5.84
C SER A 101 -30.77 -2.83 6.03
N LEU A 102 -30.49 -2.06 4.97
CA LEU A 102 -30.54 -0.59 5.01
C LEU A 102 -31.99 -0.10 5.24
N CYS A 103 -32.95 -0.61 4.47
CA CYS A 103 -34.37 -0.26 4.61
C CYS A 103 -34.88 -0.55 6.02
N ALA A 104 -34.58 -1.74 6.56
CA ALA A 104 -34.89 -2.12 7.93
C ALA A 104 -34.22 -1.21 8.96
N ALA A 105 -32.95 -0.83 8.75
CA ALA A 105 -32.22 0.07 9.65
C ALA A 105 -32.79 1.50 9.65
N VAL A 106 -33.30 1.98 8.51
CA VAL A 106 -34.01 3.27 8.40
C VAL A 106 -35.37 3.18 9.09
N ALA A 107 -36.13 2.11 8.86
CA ALA A 107 -37.42 1.88 9.51
C ALA A 107 -37.31 1.77 11.04
N ALA A 108 -36.29 1.07 11.54
CA ALA A 108 -36.03 0.94 12.96
C ALA A 108 -35.66 2.29 13.61
N GLU A 109 -35.00 3.19 12.88
CA GLU A 109 -34.72 4.54 13.38
C GLU A 109 -35.96 5.42 13.37
N HIS A 110 -36.75 5.31 12.30
CA HIS A 110 -38.03 5.99 12.19
C HIS A 110 -38.97 5.60 13.35
N ALA A 111 -39.01 4.32 13.72
CA ALA A 111 -39.80 3.85 14.86
C ALA A 111 -39.36 4.46 16.20
N LYS A 112 -38.10 4.88 16.34
CA LYS A 112 -37.54 5.47 17.56
C LYS A 112 -37.68 6.99 17.61
N GLN A 113 -37.47 7.67 16.47
CA GLN A 113 -37.28 9.13 16.40
C GLN A 113 -38.26 9.84 15.45
N GLY A 114 -39.19 9.12 14.82
CA GLY A 114 -40.07 9.65 13.78
C GLY A 114 -39.31 9.97 12.49
N ALA A 115 -39.72 11.01 11.77
CA ALA A 115 -39.10 11.45 10.52
C ALA A 115 -37.72 12.12 10.75
N PHE A 116 -36.75 11.34 11.26
CA PHE A 116 -35.45 11.85 11.70
C PHE A 116 -34.66 12.59 10.62
N TRP A 117 -34.93 12.30 9.34
CA TRP A 117 -34.33 12.98 8.19
C TRP A 117 -34.75 14.45 8.06
N GLN A 118 -35.85 14.86 8.69
CA GLN A 118 -36.32 16.26 8.72
C GLN A 118 -35.65 17.10 9.83
N HIS A 119 -34.97 16.45 10.78
CA HIS A 119 -34.32 17.14 11.91
C HIS A 119 -32.90 17.58 11.55
N GLY A 120 -32.38 18.59 12.27
CA GLY A 120 -30.97 18.97 12.21
C GLY A 120 -30.06 17.79 12.55
N GLY A 121 -29.27 17.31 11.58
CA GLY A 121 -28.42 16.13 11.73
C GLY A 121 -28.98 14.85 11.07
N GLY A 122 -30.22 14.85 10.58
CA GLY A 122 -30.84 13.72 9.89
C GLY A 122 -30.05 13.21 8.68
N SER A 123 -29.51 14.13 7.87
CA SER A 123 -28.62 13.79 6.74
C SER A 123 -27.35 13.08 7.21
N ALA A 124 -26.74 13.51 8.33
CA ALA A 124 -25.56 12.83 8.84
C ALA A 124 -25.87 11.38 9.24
N MET A 125 -27.07 11.14 9.78
CA MET A 125 -27.54 9.81 10.16
C MET A 125 -27.86 8.93 8.94
N LEU A 126 -28.55 9.47 7.91
CA LEU A 126 -28.79 8.75 6.65
C LEU A 126 -27.49 8.35 5.96
N ARG A 127 -26.56 9.30 5.85
CA ARG A 127 -25.22 9.05 5.30
C ARG A 127 -24.50 7.94 6.06
N LYS A 128 -24.60 7.95 7.40
CA LYS A 128 -24.01 6.91 8.23
C LYS A 128 -24.62 5.54 7.90
N LYS A 129 -25.95 5.42 7.84
CA LYS A 129 -26.61 4.14 7.49
C LYS A 129 -26.22 3.64 6.10
N ALA A 130 -26.15 4.51 5.11
CA ALA A 130 -25.67 4.15 3.77
C ALA A 130 -24.19 3.70 3.79
N ASN A 131 -23.32 4.42 4.49
CA ASN A 131 -21.92 4.04 4.64
C ASN A 131 -21.77 2.68 5.36
N ASP A 132 -22.59 2.42 6.38
CA ASP A 132 -22.59 1.15 7.11
C ASP A 132 -23.00 0.00 6.17
N MET A 133 -24.02 0.19 5.31
CA MET A 133 -24.39 -0.78 4.28
C MET A 133 -23.22 -1.07 3.32
N TYR A 134 -22.59 -0.02 2.76
CA TYR A 134 -21.48 -0.19 1.84
C TYR A 134 -20.23 -0.79 2.49
N ALA A 135 -19.99 -0.54 3.78
CA ALA A 135 -18.90 -1.18 4.51
C ALA A 135 -19.12 -2.70 4.63
N VAL A 136 -20.35 -3.12 4.95
CA VAL A 136 -20.70 -4.54 5.01
C VAL A 136 -20.64 -5.18 3.62
N LEU A 137 -21.14 -4.50 2.58
CA LEU A 137 -21.09 -4.97 1.20
C LEU A 137 -19.65 -5.13 0.71
N ARG A 138 -18.79 -4.15 0.99
CA ARG A 138 -17.34 -4.21 0.74
C ARG A 138 -16.72 -5.45 1.38
N ASP A 139 -16.96 -5.65 2.68
CA ASP A 139 -16.42 -6.80 3.41
C ASP A 139 -16.88 -8.14 2.80
N LYS A 140 -18.11 -8.19 2.25
CA LYS A 140 -18.65 -9.36 1.56
C LYS A 140 -18.03 -9.56 0.18
N ALA A 141 -17.92 -8.52 -0.63
CA ALA A 141 -17.27 -8.59 -1.94
C ALA A 141 -15.81 -9.07 -1.82
N ASP A 142 -15.06 -8.54 -0.86
CA ASP A 142 -13.68 -8.99 -0.62
C ASP A 142 -13.62 -10.41 -0.04
N ALA A 143 -14.59 -10.82 0.77
CA ALA A 143 -14.64 -12.20 1.28
C ALA A 143 -14.89 -13.20 0.16
N ASP A 144 -15.78 -12.86 -0.78
CA ASP A 144 -16.06 -13.68 -1.96
C ASP A 144 -14.84 -13.74 -2.89
N ALA A 145 -14.22 -12.59 -3.15
CA ALA A 145 -13.03 -12.51 -3.99
C ALA A 145 -11.85 -13.27 -3.37
N CYS A 146 -11.65 -13.16 -2.05
CA CYS A 146 -10.63 -13.92 -1.32
C CYS A 146 -10.91 -15.43 -1.38
N THR A 147 -12.17 -15.84 -1.21
CA THR A 147 -12.57 -17.24 -1.33
C THR A 147 -12.32 -17.77 -2.75
N ALA A 148 -12.67 -16.98 -3.76
CA ALA A 148 -12.44 -17.34 -5.17
C ALA A 148 -10.95 -17.44 -5.51
N ALA A 149 -10.13 -16.53 -5.00
CA ALA A 149 -8.70 -16.48 -5.28
C ALA A 149 -7.91 -17.58 -4.56
N THR A 150 -8.29 -17.92 -3.33
CA THR A 150 -7.52 -18.86 -2.47
C THR A 150 -8.12 -20.26 -2.42
N GLY A 151 -9.38 -20.43 -2.82
CA GLY A 151 -10.15 -21.66 -2.60
C GLY A 151 -10.48 -21.93 -1.13
N ARG A 152 -10.10 -21.05 -0.20
CA ARG A 152 -10.35 -21.19 1.25
C ARG A 152 -11.57 -20.39 1.64
N PRO A 153 -12.47 -20.92 2.50
CA PRO A 153 -13.64 -20.18 2.92
C PRO A 153 -13.25 -18.93 3.72
N CYS A 154 -13.66 -17.77 3.22
CA CYS A 154 -13.46 -16.49 3.89
C CYS A 154 -14.81 -15.84 4.16
N SER A 155 -15.01 -15.34 5.38
CA SER A 155 -16.26 -14.66 5.77
C SER A 155 -16.06 -13.14 5.79
N PRO A 156 -17.13 -12.34 5.61
CA PRO A 156 -17.04 -10.88 5.71
C PRO A 156 -16.49 -10.42 7.07
N ASN A 157 -16.88 -11.12 8.14
CA ASN A 157 -16.40 -10.82 9.49
C ASN A 157 -14.90 -11.13 9.66
N ARG A 158 -14.37 -12.11 8.91
CA ARG A 158 -12.94 -12.42 8.86
C ARG A 158 -12.18 -11.32 8.13
N ILE A 159 -12.65 -10.87 6.95
CA ILE A 159 -12.09 -9.72 6.22
C ILE A 159 -12.07 -8.46 7.10
N TYR A 160 -13.17 -8.18 7.77
CA TYR A 160 -13.24 -7.04 8.70
C TYR A 160 -12.24 -7.16 9.85
N THR A 161 -12.05 -8.37 10.38
CA THR A 161 -11.06 -8.63 11.44
C THR A 161 -9.64 -8.43 10.92
N TYR A 162 -9.33 -8.93 9.72
CA TYR A 162 -8.04 -8.65 9.10
C TYR A 162 -7.80 -7.16 8.98
N ARG A 163 -8.81 -6.36 8.59
CA ARG A 163 -8.66 -4.91 8.39
C ARG A 163 -8.34 -4.18 9.67
N MET A 164 -8.99 -4.59 10.75
CA MET A 164 -8.70 -4.10 12.08
C MET A 164 -7.28 -4.48 12.51
N LEU A 165 -6.82 -5.70 12.24
CA LEU A 165 -5.46 -6.15 12.56
C LEU A 165 -4.39 -5.42 11.74
N ASP A 166 -4.62 -5.19 10.44
CA ASP A 166 -3.76 -4.40 9.56
C ASP A 166 -3.62 -2.95 10.02
N MET A 167 -4.73 -2.34 10.46
CA MET A 167 -4.73 -1.02 11.07
C MET A 167 -3.98 -1.01 12.41
N ALA A 168 -4.22 -2.00 13.27
CA ALA A 168 -3.55 -2.10 14.56
C ALA A 168 -2.04 -2.26 14.38
N TYR A 169 -1.62 -3.14 13.47
CA TYR A 169 -0.22 -3.31 13.08
C TYR A 169 0.38 -2.00 12.59
N SER A 170 -0.26 -1.33 11.62
CA SER A 170 0.24 -0.07 11.06
C SER A 170 0.44 1.01 12.14
N GLU A 171 -0.49 1.11 13.09
CA GLU A 171 -0.36 2.06 14.20
C GLU A 171 0.73 1.66 15.20
N ILE A 172 0.85 0.37 15.54
CA ILE A 172 1.92 -0.12 16.41
C ILE A 172 3.29 0.11 15.74
N ALA A 173 3.40 -0.15 14.43
CA ALA A 173 4.61 0.10 13.65
C ALA A 173 4.99 1.57 13.68
N ARG A 174 4.02 2.47 13.46
CA ARG A 174 4.23 3.92 13.57
C ARG A 174 4.68 4.34 14.98
N ILE A 175 4.08 3.78 16.03
CA ILE A 175 4.43 4.05 17.43
C ILE A 175 5.86 3.57 17.73
N PHE A 176 6.23 2.38 17.27
CA PHE A 176 7.55 1.79 17.44
C PHE A 176 8.63 2.55 16.67
N ALA A 177 8.35 2.95 15.42
CA ALA A 177 9.24 3.80 14.63
C ALA A 177 9.47 5.16 15.32
N ASN A 178 8.45 5.71 15.98
CA ASN A 178 8.53 6.97 16.72
C ASN A 178 8.71 6.78 18.24
N TRP A 179 9.37 5.70 18.67
CA TRP A 179 9.40 5.31 20.10
C TRP A 179 9.92 6.42 21.03
N ARG A 180 10.87 7.27 20.57
CA ARG A 180 11.44 8.36 21.37
C ARG A 180 10.39 9.38 21.81
N HIS A 181 9.37 9.63 20.99
CA HIS A 181 8.28 10.56 21.30
C HIS A 181 7.07 9.85 21.93
N CYS A 182 7.04 8.51 21.88
CA CYS A 182 5.94 7.68 22.35
C CYS A 182 6.39 6.70 23.47
N GLU A 183 7.42 7.04 24.25
CA GLU A 183 8.10 6.11 25.16
C GLU A 183 7.15 5.45 26.16
N ALA A 184 6.24 6.22 26.76
CA ALA A 184 5.24 5.70 27.69
C ALA A 184 4.28 4.71 27.03
N GLN A 185 3.87 4.99 25.79
CA GLN A 185 2.98 4.11 25.04
C GLN A 185 3.71 2.83 24.58
N VAL A 186 4.98 2.94 24.19
CA VAL A 186 5.83 1.79 23.88
C VAL A 186 6.03 0.91 25.11
N ALA A 187 6.27 1.51 26.28
CA ALA A 187 6.42 0.77 27.52
C ALA A 187 5.16 -0.04 27.89
N ASP A 188 4.00 0.58 27.71
CA ASP A 188 2.68 -0.04 27.90
C ASP A 188 2.46 -1.23 26.94
N ILE A 189 2.78 -1.06 25.64
CA ILE A 189 2.63 -2.11 24.62
C ILE A 189 3.58 -3.29 24.87
N LEU A 190 4.83 -3.02 25.25
CA LEU A 190 5.83 -4.05 25.53
C LEU A 190 5.64 -4.70 26.91
N GLY A 191 4.96 -4.02 27.84
CA GLY A 191 4.87 -4.42 29.24
C GLY A 191 6.16 -4.23 30.03
N ARG A 192 7.10 -3.41 29.52
CA ARG A 192 8.38 -3.07 30.16
C ARG A 192 8.87 -1.72 29.67
N ALA A 193 9.60 -0.99 30.51
CA ALA A 193 10.22 0.27 30.10
C ALA A 193 11.29 0.03 29.00
N PRO A 194 11.33 0.83 27.93
CA PRO A 194 12.40 0.76 26.93
C PRO A 194 13.70 1.32 27.54
N ARG A 195 14.73 0.49 27.69
CA ARG A 195 16.07 0.92 28.15
C ARG A 195 16.98 1.26 26.95
N GLY A 196 16.44 2.02 26.00
CA GLY A 196 17.04 2.24 24.68
C GLY A 196 16.08 1.87 23.55
N MET A 197 16.58 1.81 22.32
CA MET A 197 15.75 1.46 21.17
C MET A 197 15.17 0.06 21.33
N PRO A 198 13.83 -0.13 21.28
CA PRO A 198 13.23 -1.44 21.43
C PRO A 198 13.70 -2.39 20.34
N ILE A 199 14.19 -3.58 20.70
CA ILE A 199 14.55 -4.61 19.73
C ILE A 199 13.31 -5.05 18.92
N GLU A 200 12.13 -5.00 19.53
CA GLU A 200 10.84 -5.28 18.90
C GLU A 200 10.51 -4.27 17.80
N ALA A 201 10.95 -3.01 17.93
CA ALA A 201 10.79 -2.02 16.88
C ALA A 201 11.65 -2.32 15.65
N ARG A 202 12.78 -3.03 15.83
CA ARG A 202 13.63 -3.52 14.73
C ARG A 202 13.13 -4.84 14.14
N GLN A 203 12.63 -5.73 14.98
CA GLN A 203 12.19 -7.06 14.54
C GLN A 203 10.88 -7.02 13.77
N MET A 204 10.06 -5.98 13.96
CA MET A 204 8.75 -5.89 13.35
C MET A 204 8.84 -5.29 11.94
N GLN A 205 9.17 -6.14 10.97
CA GLN A 205 9.34 -5.77 9.55
C GLN A 205 8.06 -5.96 8.75
N THR A 206 7.28 -6.99 9.12
CA THR A 206 6.02 -7.34 8.48
C THR A 206 4.91 -7.50 9.52
N ILE A 207 3.67 -7.59 9.06
CA ILE A 207 2.54 -7.85 9.95
C ILE A 207 2.62 -9.21 10.66
N ALA A 208 3.29 -10.20 10.05
CA ALA A 208 3.52 -11.51 10.68
C ALA A 208 4.42 -11.42 11.92
N ASP A 209 5.32 -10.43 11.98
CA ASP A 209 6.20 -10.20 13.13
C ASP A 209 5.45 -9.53 14.30
N CYS A 210 4.25 -9.00 14.04
CA CYS A 210 3.43 -8.36 15.06
C CYS A 210 2.89 -9.41 16.04
N ARG A 211 3.18 -9.25 17.33
CA ARG A 211 2.69 -10.19 18.36
C ARG A 211 1.26 -9.87 18.74
N ALA A 212 0.41 -10.90 18.86
CA ALA A 212 -0.97 -10.76 19.36
C ALA A 212 -1.04 -10.02 20.72
N ALA A 213 -0.08 -10.26 21.60
CA ALA A 213 0.03 -9.58 22.88
C ALA A 213 0.21 -8.06 22.74
N TRP A 214 0.92 -7.59 21.71
CA TRP A 214 1.08 -6.15 21.44
C TRP A 214 -0.23 -5.54 20.96
N VAL A 215 -0.96 -6.20 20.06
CA VAL A 215 -2.29 -5.74 19.60
C VAL A 215 -3.26 -5.61 20.78
N ILE A 216 -3.28 -6.59 21.68
CA ILE A 216 -4.14 -6.58 22.87
C ILE A 216 -3.78 -5.41 23.80
N ARG A 217 -2.49 -5.26 24.17
CA ARG A 217 -2.04 -4.20 25.09
C ARG A 217 -2.16 -2.80 24.47
N TRP A 218 -1.85 -2.66 23.19
CA TRP A 218 -2.08 -1.44 22.44
C TRP A 218 -3.56 -1.05 22.50
N SER A 219 -4.47 -1.99 22.23
CA SER A 219 -5.90 -1.71 22.33
C SER A 219 -6.35 -1.40 23.76
N GLU A 220 -5.75 -2.01 24.78
CA GLU A 220 -6.09 -1.74 26.19
C GLU A 220 -5.65 -0.33 26.61
N THR A 221 -4.49 0.10 26.14
CA THR A 221 -3.84 1.35 26.57
C THR A 221 -4.25 2.55 25.72
N LEU A 222 -4.91 2.35 24.58
CA LEU A 222 -5.27 3.40 23.63
C LEU A 222 -6.09 4.55 24.25
N GLU A 223 -7.00 4.24 25.18
CA GLU A 223 -7.85 5.25 25.84
C GLU A 223 -7.01 6.23 26.68
N ARG A 224 -5.96 5.73 27.32
CA ARG A 224 -5.04 6.54 28.13
C ARG A 224 -4.26 7.53 27.27
N HIS A 225 -3.88 7.14 26.05
CA HIS A 225 -3.01 7.93 25.17
C HIS A 225 -3.78 8.81 24.19
N THR A 226 -5.01 8.44 23.82
CA THR A 226 -5.79 9.14 22.76
C THR A 226 -7.16 9.63 23.23
N GLY A 227 -7.60 9.26 24.44
CA GLY A 227 -8.94 9.53 24.95
C GLY A 227 -10.05 8.65 24.33
N ASN A 228 -9.72 7.75 23.40
CA ASN A 228 -10.69 6.86 22.76
C ASN A 228 -10.42 5.39 23.12
N PRO A 229 -11.45 4.58 23.42
CA PRO A 229 -11.27 3.16 23.72
C PRO A 229 -10.70 2.43 22.51
N GLY A 230 -9.77 1.50 22.75
CA GLY A 230 -9.22 0.69 21.67
C GLY A 230 -10.21 -0.33 21.11
N PRO A 231 -9.97 -0.81 19.88
CA PRO A 231 -10.95 -1.59 19.12
C PRO A 231 -11.37 -2.90 19.81
N LEU A 232 -10.47 -3.55 20.54
CA LEU A 232 -10.74 -4.79 21.28
C LEU A 232 -11.40 -4.57 22.65
N HIS A 233 -11.38 -3.33 23.15
CA HIS A 233 -11.89 -2.96 24.48
C HIS A 233 -13.19 -2.14 24.40
N THR A 234 -13.83 -2.12 23.23
CA THR A 234 -15.17 -1.52 23.05
C THR A 234 -16.28 -2.40 23.60
N LYS A 235 -17.50 -1.85 23.71
CA LYS A 235 -18.73 -2.60 24.08
C LYS A 235 -19.19 -3.60 23.00
N SER A 236 -18.50 -3.68 21.86
CA SER A 236 -18.86 -4.58 20.76
C SER A 236 -18.54 -6.04 21.12
N LYS A 237 -19.59 -6.88 21.15
CA LYS A 237 -19.44 -8.33 21.40
C LYS A 237 -18.48 -9.01 20.40
N ARG A 238 -18.41 -8.51 19.16
CA ARG A 238 -17.58 -9.10 18.09
C ARG A 238 -16.09 -9.03 18.39
N PHE A 239 -15.65 -7.98 19.07
CA PHE A 239 -14.24 -7.72 19.36
C PHE A 239 -13.86 -8.03 20.81
N ALA A 240 -14.81 -7.86 21.73
CA ALA A 240 -14.60 -8.22 23.13
C ALA A 240 -14.30 -9.71 23.32
N SER A 241 -14.69 -10.60 22.40
CA SER A 241 -14.30 -12.01 22.42
C SER A 241 -12.88 -12.25 21.92
N LEU A 242 -12.41 -11.46 20.95
CA LEU A 242 -11.12 -11.67 20.28
C LEU A 242 -9.93 -11.37 21.21
N LYS A 243 -10.07 -10.42 22.14
CA LYS A 243 -9.03 -10.14 23.15
C LYS A 243 -8.70 -11.34 24.05
N ASN A 244 -9.62 -12.31 24.18
CA ASN A 244 -9.44 -13.53 24.96
C ASN A 244 -8.97 -14.71 24.09
N GLN A 245 -8.61 -14.47 22.83
CA GLN A 245 -8.17 -15.48 21.86
C GLN A 245 -6.86 -15.03 21.17
N PRO A 246 -5.76 -14.89 21.93
CA PRO A 246 -4.49 -14.43 21.38
C PRO A 246 -3.95 -15.36 20.28
N GLU A 247 -4.23 -16.66 20.36
CA GLU A 247 -3.84 -17.65 19.34
C GLU A 247 -4.56 -17.38 18.00
N THR A 248 -5.85 -17.02 18.05
CA THR A 248 -6.60 -16.64 16.85
C THR A 248 -6.05 -15.36 16.22
N ILE A 249 -5.68 -14.36 17.04
CA ILE A 249 -5.06 -13.13 16.55
C ILE A 249 -3.71 -13.45 15.89
N ALA A 250 -2.86 -14.26 16.54
CA ALA A 250 -1.55 -14.63 16.02
C ALA A 250 -1.67 -15.34 14.67
N ALA A 251 -2.55 -16.34 14.57
CA ALA A 251 -2.78 -17.05 13.31
C ALA A 251 -3.29 -16.11 12.20
N MET A 252 -4.14 -15.15 12.52
CA MET A 252 -4.62 -14.17 11.53
C MET A 252 -3.52 -13.20 11.09
N LEU A 253 -2.62 -12.77 11.99
CA LEU A 253 -1.48 -11.91 11.65
C LEU A 253 -0.50 -12.64 10.74
N GLU A 254 -0.20 -13.90 11.06
CA GLU A 254 0.64 -14.78 10.24
C GLU A 254 0.04 -14.95 8.83
N GLU A 255 -1.25 -15.28 8.73
CA GLU A 255 -1.93 -15.40 7.44
C GLU A 255 -1.88 -14.11 6.62
N ILE A 256 -2.09 -12.93 7.22
CA ILE A 256 -1.96 -11.66 6.48
C ILE A 256 -0.53 -11.50 5.96
N GLY A 257 0.48 -11.84 6.76
CA GLY A 257 1.88 -11.76 6.36
C GLY A 257 2.26 -12.75 5.26
N GLU A 258 1.72 -13.97 5.28
CA GLU A 258 1.87 -14.92 4.16
C GLU A 258 1.38 -14.31 2.84
N TYR A 259 0.22 -13.64 2.87
CA TYR A 259 -0.32 -12.98 1.70
C TYR A 259 0.48 -11.73 1.29
N GLU A 260 0.97 -10.96 2.26
CA GLU A 260 1.87 -9.85 2.01
C GLU A 260 3.14 -10.32 1.28
N ALA A 261 3.78 -11.40 1.73
CA ALA A 261 4.96 -11.97 1.08
C ALA A 261 4.67 -12.43 -0.36
N LEU A 262 3.52 -13.08 -0.59
CA LEU A 262 3.08 -13.46 -1.94
C LEU A 262 2.84 -12.24 -2.85
N SER A 263 2.39 -11.12 -2.28
CA SER A 263 2.18 -9.85 -2.99
C SER A 263 3.49 -9.09 -3.24
N ALA A 264 4.40 -9.08 -2.26
CA ALA A 264 5.66 -8.36 -2.25
C ALA A 264 6.72 -8.95 -3.20
N ASN A 265 6.59 -10.21 -3.61
CA ASN A 265 7.40 -10.79 -4.69
C ASN A 265 7.27 -10.06 -6.05
N ARG A 266 6.39 -9.05 -6.16
CA ARG A 266 6.31 -8.12 -7.29
C ARG A 266 6.99 -6.76 -7.05
N ASP A 267 7.31 -6.40 -5.80
CA ASP A 267 7.85 -5.10 -5.36
C ASP A 267 9.33 -5.21 -4.91
N ALA A 268 10.09 -6.15 -5.48
CA ALA A 268 11.49 -6.45 -5.10
C ALA A 268 12.47 -5.25 -5.13
N LEU A 269 12.12 -4.15 -5.80
CA LEU A 269 12.92 -2.93 -5.86
C LEU A 269 12.79 -2.02 -4.62
N GLY A 270 11.70 -2.14 -3.84
CA GLY A 270 11.51 -1.35 -2.62
C GLY A 270 12.28 -1.92 -1.42
N GLN A 271 12.44 -3.25 -1.38
CA GLN A 271 13.07 -3.96 -0.26
C GLN A 271 14.58 -3.70 -0.18
N VAL A 272 15.27 -3.65 -1.33
CA VAL A 272 16.72 -3.35 -1.40
C VAL A 272 17.05 -1.94 -0.88
N ARG A 273 16.15 -0.96 -1.07
CA ARG A 273 16.36 0.41 -0.59
C ARG A 273 16.13 0.58 0.92
N SER A 274 15.25 -0.24 1.50
CA SER A 274 15.01 -0.25 2.95
C SER A 274 16.22 -0.76 3.72
N ASP A 275 16.92 -1.76 3.18
CA ASP A 275 18.09 -2.38 3.84
C ASP A 275 19.28 -1.40 3.96
N GLU A 276 19.51 -0.54 2.96
CA GLU A 276 20.59 0.47 3.00
C GLU A 276 20.33 1.57 4.04
N GLU A 277 19.08 2.03 4.15
CA GLU A 277 18.66 3.04 5.13
C GLU A 277 18.69 2.48 6.57
N GLU A 278 18.29 1.23 6.77
CA GLU A 278 18.35 0.55 8.07
C GLU A 278 19.80 0.33 8.53
N ALA A 279 20.72 -0.01 7.62
CA ALA A 279 22.14 -0.17 7.92
C ALA A 279 22.78 1.15 8.39
N ALA A 280 22.41 2.28 7.79
CA ALA A 280 22.90 3.61 8.21
C ALA A 280 22.44 3.95 9.64
N LEU A 281 21.16 3.73 9.95
CA LEU A 281 20.61 3.94 11.30
C LEU A 281 21.26 3.02 12.35
N TRP A 282 21.65 1.79 11.95
CA TRP A 282 22.36 0.87 12.83
C TRP A 282 23.75 1.37 13.20
N LEU A 283 24.51 1.88 12.23
CA LEU A 283 25.83 2.45 12.47
C LEU A 283 25.73 3.66 13.40
N GLU A 284 24.76 4.56 13.18
CA GLU A 284 24.54 5.72 14.05
C GLU A 284 24.22 5.32 15.51
N ASP A 285 23.36 4.32 15.70
CA ASP A 285 22.99 3.84 17.03
C ASP A 285 24.14 3.12 17.74
N TYR A 286 24.92 2.33 16.99
CA TYR A 286 26.15 1.68 17.48
C TYR A 286 27.15 2.72 17.99
N TRP A 287 27.44 3.76 17.19
CA TRP A 287 28.36 4.83 17.59
C TRP A 287 27.88 5.59 18.83
N ARG A 288 26.57 5.80 18.96
CA ARG A 288 25.98 6.40 20.16
C ARG A 288 26.20 5.54 21.41
N VAL A 289 25.97 4.23 21.32
CA VAL A 289 26.14 3.31 22.47
C VAL A 289 27.62 3.25 22.88
N VAL A 290 28.54 3.19 21.92
CA VAL A 290 29.98 3.25 22.19
C VAL A 290 30.35 4.55 22.92
N ALA A 291 29.90 5.71 22.41
CA ALA A 291 30.17 6.99 23.05
C ALA A 291 29.57 7.11 24.47
N GLN A 292 28.40 6.50 24.70
CA GLN A 292 27.78 6.44 26.04
C GLN A 292 28.54 5.54 27.01
N SER A 293 29.08 4.41 26.51
CA SER A 293 29.92 3.50 27.30
C SER A 293 31.24 4.19 27.68
N GLU A 294 31.92 4.83 26.72
CA GLU A 294 33.15 5.58 26.94
C GLU A 294 32.93 6.74 27.93
N ALA A 295 31.81 7.46 27.82
CA ALA A 295 31.45 8.52 28.76
C ALA A 295 31.16 8.00 30.17
N ALA A 296 30.54 6.82 30.31
CA ALA A 296 30.28 6.19 31.60
C ALA A 296 31.58 5.71 32.28
N GLU A 297 32.50 5.13 31.50
CA GLU A 297 33.84 4.74 31.95
C GLU A 297 34.67 5.97 32.37
N ALA A 298 34.67 7.04 31.57
CA ALA A 298 35.37 8.28 31.87
C ALA A 298 34.79 9.00 33.10
N ALA A 299 33.48 8.84 33.36
CA ALA A 299 32.81 9.36 34.56
C ALA A 299 33.06 8.50 35.82
N GLY A 300 33.84 7.41 35.72
CA GLY A 300 34.18 6.56 36.85
C GLY A 300 32.99 5.75 37.38
N ALA A 301 31.98 5.49 36.55
CA ALA A 301 30.89 4.59 36.90
C ALA A 301 31.44 3.16 36.98
N VAL A 302 31.85 2.76 38.20
CA VAL A 302 32.27 1.39 38.50
C VAL A 302 31.08 0.47 38.29
N ASP A 303 31.20 -0.39 37.29
CA ASP A 303 30.33 -1.56 37.10
C ASP A 303 30.34 -2.39 38.39
N SER A 304 29.29 -2.21 39.20
CA SER A 304 29.08 -2.96 40.42
C SER A 304 28.02 -4.01 40.13
N GLY A 305 28.43 -5.10 39.49
CA GLY A 305 27.75 -6.40 39.62
C GLY A 305 27.09 -6.92 38.34
N GLY A 306 27.91 -7.45 37.44
CA GLY A 306 27.49 -8.45 36.46
C GLY A 306 28.71 -9.08 35.81
N GLU A 307 29.22 -10.18 36.38
CA GLU A 307 30.16 -11.05 35.68
C GLU A 307 29.60 -11.34 34.28
N LEU A 308 30.21 -10.74 33.26
CA LEU A 308 30.11 -11.23 31.90
C LEU A 308 30.67 -12.65 31.94
N PRO A 309 29.93 -13.68 31.49
CA PRO A 309 30.52 -14.99 31.31
C PRO A 309 31.72 -14.83 30.35
N GLU A 310 32.89 -15.29 30.79
CA GLU A 310 34.06 -15.38 29.93
C GLU A 310 33.63 -16.02 28.59
N PRO A 311 33.92 -15.39 27.44
CA PRO A 311 33.75 -16.07 26.17
C PRO A 311 34.58 -17.36 26.25
N PRO A 312 34.04 -18.55 25.91
CA PRO A 312 34.86 -19.74 25.84
C PRO A 312 36.01 -19.43 24.87
N GLU A 313 37.24 -19.48 25.37
CA GLU A 313 38.42 -19.34 24.53
C GLU A 313 38.26 -20.31 23.36
N PRO A 314 38.33 -19.85 22.10
CA PRO A 314 38.38 -20.77 21.00
C PRO A 314 39.70 -21.55 21.15
N ASP A 315 39.58 -22.84 21.45
CA ASP A 315 40.70 -23.78 21.43
C ASP A 315 41.22 -23.89 19.98
N LEU A 316 42.08 -22.93 19.63
CA LEU A 316 42.80 -22.84 18.36
C LEU A 316 43.89 -23.92 18.25
N LEU A 317 44.06 -24.77 19.27
CA LEU A 317 45.05 -25.85 19.27
C LEU A 317 44.47 -27.17 18.73
N ASP A 318 43.16 -27.40 18.83
CA ASP A 318 42.51 -28.62 18.29
C ASP A 318 42.21 -28.55 16.78
N CYS A 319 42.18 -27.37 16.17
CA CYS A 319 42.09 -27.20 14.72
C CYS A 319 43.46 -27.30 14.00
N LEU A 320 44.57 -27.21 14.73
CA LEU A 320 45.94 -27.25 14.19
C LEU A 320 46.64 -28.61 14.37
N LEU A 321 46.01 -29.57 15.07
CA LEU A 321 46.58 -30.89 15.37
C LEU A 321 45.94 -32.05 14.60
N ALA A 322 45.07 -31.79 13.61
CA ALA A 322 44.66 -32.82 12.67
C ALA A 322 45.84 -33.16 11.72
N PRO A 323 46.33 -34.42 11.70
CA PRO A 323 47.55 -34.75 10.97
C PRO A 323 47.36 -34.68 9.45
N PRO A 324 48.33 -34.13 8.70
CA PRO A 324 48.31 -34.13 7.24
C PRO A 324 48.92 -35.42 6.67
N GLY A 325 48.17 -36.07 5.78
CA GLY A 325 48.72 -36.81 4.63
C GLY A 325 48.88 -38.33 4.74
N HIS A 326 48.24 -39.03 3.80
CA HIS A 326 48.82 -40.07 2.93
C HIS A 326 47.86 -40.22 1.73
N HIS A 327 48.13 -39.57 0.59
CA HIS A 327 48.86 -40.13 -0.57
C HIS A 327 48.39 -41.51 -1.01
N PHE A 328 47.83 -41.59 -2.22
CA PHE A 328 48.10 -42.53 -3.34
C PHE A 328 47.07 -42.16 -4.43
N GLN A 329 47.34 -42.08 -5.74
CA GLN A 329 48.53 -42.12 -6.57
C GLN A 329 48.02 -41.74 -7.98
N HIS A 330 48.79 -40.94 -8.72
CA HIS A 330 48.58 -40.69 -10.15
C HIS A 330 49.37 -41.76 -10.93
N ASP A 331 48.82 -42.24 -12.05
CA ASP A 331 49.47 -42.82 -13.24
C ASP A 331 48.28 -43.30 -14.14
N ASP A 332 47.86 -42.60 -15.20
CA ASP A 332 48.46 -42.24 -16.50
C ASP A 332 48.20 -43.29 -17.62
N ASP A 333 47.90 -42.74 -18.81
CA ASP A 333 47.79 -43.31 -20.15
C ASP A 333 46.60 -44.21 -20.57
N SER A 334 45.75 -43.69 -21.45
CA SER A 334 45.70 -44.16 -22.85
C SER A 334 44.86 -43.25 -23.77
N ASP A 335 45.44 -43.08 -24.96
CA ASP A 335 45.11 -42.27 -26.13
C ASP A 335 43.71 -42.41 -26.77
N ASP A 336 43.44 -41.40 -27.60
CA ASP A 336 42.67 -41.41 -28.87
C ASP A 336 41.16 -41.70 -28.85
N ASP A 337 40.37 -40.66 -29.13
CA ASP A 337 39.61 -40.55 -30.40
C ASP A 337 38.58 -39.39 -30.31
N GLU A 338 38.82 -38.33 -31.10
CA GLU A 338 37.71 -37.49 -31.60
C GLU A 338 37.07 -38.20 -32.79
N PRO A 339 35.73 -38.14 -32.91
CA PRO A 339 35.20 -37.66 -34.17
C PRO A 339 34.04 -36.66 -34.05
N VAL A 340 34.12 -35.75 -35.01
CA VAL A 340 33.20 -34.71 -35.50
C VAL A 340 31.76 -35.18 -35.83
N MET A 341 30.79 -34.27 -35.55
CA MET A 341 29.41 -34.11 -36.08
C MET A 341 28.30 -35.06 -35.60
N GLU A 342 27.22 -34.52 -34.99
CA GLU A 342 25.91 -34.36 -35.67
C GLU A 342 24.94 -33.46 -34.88
N ALA A 343 24.32 -32.52 -35.57
CA ALA A 343 23.28 -31.64 -35.06
C ALA A 343 21.94 -32.38 -35.00
N ALA A 344 21.27 -32.40 -33.85
CA ALA A 344 19.83 -32.68 -33.77
C ALA A 344 19.20 -32.13 -32.48
N ALA A 345 18.45 -31.03 -32.67
CA ALA A 345 17.17 -30.71 -32.05
C ALA A 345 16.93 -31.10 -30.57
N ILE A 346 16.98 -30.10 -29.70
CA ILE A 346 16.01 -29.96 -28.61
C ILE A 346 15.29 -28.64 -28.82
N GLN A 347 14.01 -28.77 -29.17
CA GLN A 347 13.02 -27.71 -29.24
C GLN A 347 12.90 -27.05 -27.87
N ASP A 348 13.17 -25.75 -27.79
CA ASP A 348 12.66 -24.90 -26.72
C ASP A 348 11.76 -23.86 -27.37
N ASP A 349 10.50 -23.86 -26.94
CA ASP A 349 9.43 -23.06 -27.48
C ASP A 349 9.70 -21.58 -27.16
N ASP A 350 9.96 -20.85 -28.23
CA ASP A 350 9.91 -19.40 -28.31
C ASP A 350 8.51 -18.92 -27.89
N VAL A 351 8.41 -18.33 -26.70
CA VAL A 351 7.41 -17.29 -26.45
C VAL A 351 8.14 -16.01 -26.09
N SER A 352 8.72 -15.42 -27.13
CA SER A 352 8.91 -13.99 -27.35
C SER A 352 8.11 -13.11 -26.38
N LEU A 353 8.83 -12.38 -25.52
CA LEU A 353 8.27 -11.22 -24.83
C LEU A 353 7.99 -10.12 -25.87
N SER A 354 6.74 -9.69 -25.97
CA SER A 354 6.31 -8.62 -26.88
C SER A 354 7.16 -7.35 -26.69
N PRO A 355 7.74 -6.76 -27.76
CA PRO A 355 8.58 -5.55 -27.70
C PRO A 355 7.88 -4.25 -27.23
N GLY A 356 6.69 -4.33 -26.64
CA GLY A 356 5.97 -3.18 -26.08
C GLY A 356 6.29 -2.88 -24.60
N PHE A 357 6.84 -3.85 -23.85
CA PHE A 357 6.85 -3.76 -22.38
C PHE A 357 8.05 -3.03 -21.75
N VAL A 358 9.00 -2.54 -22.55
CA VAL A 358 10.08 -1.66 -22.04
C VAL A 358 9.78 -0.17 -22.31
N GLY A 359 8.65 0.13 -22.97
CA GLY A 359 8.24 1.51 -23.30
C GLY A 359 7.17 2.13 -22.40
N GLU A 360 6.34 1.33 -21.71
CA GLU A 360 5.09 1.84 -21.12
C GLU A 360 5.10 2.07 -19.60
N ALA A 361 6.04 1.47 -18.86
CA ALA A 361 6.10 1.60 -17.40
C ALA A 361 6.49 3.01 -16.89
N ALA A 362 6.90 3.93 -17.78
CA ALA A 362 7.19 5.32 -17.44
C ALA A 362 6.08 6.31 -17.87
N LEU A 363 4.94 5.84 -18.41
CA LEU A 363 3.92 6.71 -19.02
C LEU A 363 2.58 6.77 -18.29
N HIS A 364 2.33 5.91 -17.30
CA HIS A 364 1.05 5.87 -16.60
C HIS A 364 1.06 6.76 -15.35
N GLY A 365 0.86 8.06 -15.59
CA GLY A 365 0.72 9.09 -14.56
C GLY A 365 1.09 10.50 -15.01
N ALA A 366 1.47 10.70 -16.27
CA ALA A 366 2.20 11.88 -16.66
C ALA A 366 1.30 12.83 -17.46
N GLY A 367 1.11 14.06 -16.94
CA GLY A 367 0.23 15.08 -17.53
C GLY A 367 0.56 15.42 -18.99
N GLN A 368 -0.23 16.29 -19.63
CA GLN A 368 -0.16 16.62 -21.07
C GLN A 368 1.26 16.87 -21.61
N VAL A 369 2.15 17.43 -20.78
CA VAL A 369 3.59 17.62 -21.09
C VAL A 369 4.32 16.30 -21.36
N ALA A 370 4.08 15.28 -20.55
CA ALA A 370 4.74 13.99 -20.70
C ALA A 370 4.15 13.15 -21.83
N ALA A 371 2.87 13.32 -22.15
CA ALA A 371 2.26 12.73 -23.35
C ALA A 371 2.90 13.29 -24.64
N ILE A 372 3.15 14.61 -24.69
CA ILE A 372 3.83 15.26 -25.83
C ILE A 372 5.29 14.80 -25.92
N LEU A 373 5.96 14.64 -24.79
CA LEU A 373 7.36 14.21 -24.74
C LEU A 373 7.54 12.69 -24.87
N ALA A 374 6.49 11.87 -24.78
CA ALA A 374 6.54 10.42 -24.91
C ALA A 374 7.10 9.95 -26.25
N GLY A 375 6.86 10.71 -27.32
CA GLY A 375 7.29 10.40 -28.68
C GLY A 375 8.73 10.81 -29.01
N VAL A 376 9.48 11.40 -28.07
CA VAL A 376 10.87 11.83 -28.28
C VAL A 376 11.85 11.06 -27.39
N SER A 377 13.04 10.80 -27.94
CA SER A 377 14.15 10.11 -27.26
C SER A 377 14.51 10.77 -25.93
N LEU A 378 14.90 9.96 -24.94
CA LEU A 378 15.28 10.45 -23.60
C LEU A 378 16.29 11.62 -23.62
N PRO A 379 17.37 11.60 -24.43
CA PRO A 379 18.32 12.73 -24.46
C PRO A 379 17.71 14.05 -24.96
N VAL A 380 16.71 13.99 -25.84
CA VAL A 380 15.97 15.18 -26.30
C VAL A 380 15.05 15.69 -25.18
N ARG A 381 14.41 14.80 -24.40
CA ARG A 381 13.62 15.19 -23.23
C ARG A 381 14.46 15.89 -22.17
N LEU A 382 15.62 15.32 -21.82
CA LEU A 382 16.55 15.92 -20.88
C LEU A 382 17.07 17.27 -21.39
N ALA A 383 17.29 17.42 -22.70
CA ALA A 383 17.66 18.70 -23.30
C ALA A 383 16.54 19.76 -23.22
N VAL A 384 15.27 19.35 -23.22
CA VAL A 384 14.11 20.24 -22.99
C VAL A 384 14.05 20.68 -21.53
N TYR A 385 14.20 19.75 -20.58
CA TYR A 385 14.24 20.08 -19.14
C TYR A 385 15.41 20.99 -18.79
N HIS A 386 16.59 20.70 -19.33
CA HIS A 386 17.77 21.57 -19.21
C HIS A 386 17.48 23.00 -19.71
N ALA A 387 16.60 23.20 -20.70
CA ALA A 387 16.26 24.52 -21.23
C ALA A 387 15.15 25.24 -20.43
N LEU A 388 14.22 24.50 -19.83
CA LEU A 388 13.05 25.05 -19.13
C LEU A 388 13.29 25.26 -17.63
N LEU A 389 13.98 24.32 -16.99
CA LEU A 389 14.18 24.27 -15.54
C LEU A 389 15.65 24.50 -15.15
N GLY A 390 16.56 24.27 -16.10
CA GLY A 390 18.01 24.41 -15.88
C GLY A 390 18.67 23.08 -15.48
N PRO A 391 20.00 23.07 -15.27
CA PRO A 391 20.74 21.83 -15.04
C PRO A 391 20.66 21.27 -13.60
N ARG A 392 20.20 22.07 -12.62
CA ARG A 392 20.15 21.76 -11.18
C ARG A 392 18.74 21.96 -10.60
N ASP A 393 17.77 21.23 -11.10
CA ASP A 393 16.40 21.27 -10.57
C ASP A 393 16.17 20.08 -9.64
N ASP A 394 15.62 20.33 -8.45
CA ASP A 394 15.43 19.32 -7.40
C ASP A 394 14.35 18.27 -7.77
N SER A 395 13.60 18.49 -8.86
CA SER A 395 12.60 17.54 -9.35
C SER A 395 13.17 16.41 -10.22
N TYR A 396 14.46 16.44 -10.54
CA TYR A 396 15.09 15.42 -11.37
C TYR A 396 15.33 14.12 -10.59
N PRO A 397 14.95 12.95 -11.14
CA PRO A 397 15.36 11.66 -10.60
C PRO A 397 16.88 11.49 -10.66
N ASP A 398 17.47 10.88 -9.62
CA ASP A 398 18.92 10.65 -9.53
C ASP A 398 19.48 9.88 -10.73
N ALA A 399 18.69 8.98 -11.32
CA ALA A 399 19.06 8.21 -12.52
C ALA A 399 19.30 9.07 -13.77
N TRP A 400 18.87 10.34 -13.77
CA TRP A 400 19.09 11.28 -14.89
C TRP A 400 20.27 12.22 -14.66
N LEU A 401 20.81 12.25 -13.45
CA LEU A 401 21.92 13.13 -13.08
C LEU A 401 23.26 12.49 -13.41
N ASP A 402 24.23 13.32 -13.80
CA ASP A 402 25.63 12.92 -13.92
C ASP A 402 26.20 12.70 -12.51
N ALA A 403 26.64 11.47 -12.23
CA ALA A 403 27.11 11.06 -10.91
C ALA A 403 28.32 11.87 -10.41
N ALA A 404 29.07 12.54 -11.30
CA ALA A 404 30.20 13.36 -10.91
C ALA A 404 29.80 14.80 -10.52
N THR A 405 28.70 15.33 -11.05
CA THR A 405 28.30 16.73 -10.86
C THR A 405 26.99 16.91 -10.11
N GLY A 406 26.14 15.88 -10.04
CA GLY A 406 24.78 15.97 -9.51
C GLY A 406 23.86 16.83 -10.37
N GLU A 407 24.20 17.04 -11.65
CA GLU A 407 23.44 17.86 -12.60
C GLU A 407 22.97 17.02 -13.79
N LEU A 408 22.01 17.52 -14.57
CA LEU A 408 21.74 16.90 -15.86
C LEU A 408 22.98 16.89 -16.77
N PRO A 409 23.21 15.82 -17.55
CA PRO A 409 24.30 15.76 -18.52
C PRO A 409 24.27 16.95 -19.48
N SER A 410 25.46 17.47 -19.80
CA SER A 410 25.60 18.58 -20.72
C SER A 410 25.01 18.24 -22.09
N LEU A 411 24.55 19.25 -22.83
CA LEU A 411 24.00 19.05 -24.18
C LEU A 411 24.95 18.26 -25.10
N ARG A 412 26.28 18.41 -24.93
CA ARG A 412 27.28 17.67 -25.71
C ARG A 412 27.27 16.17 -25.36
N GLN A 413 27.15 15.83 -24.08
CA GLN A 413 26.99 14.44 -23.64
C GLN A 413 25.67 13.85 -24.11
N LEU A 414 24.57 14.61 -24.03
CA LEU A 414 23.25 14.19 -24.51
C LEU A 414 23.24 13.92 -26.03
N ALA A 415 23.92 14.76 -26.83
CA ALA A 415 24.05 14.54 -28.26
C ALA A 415 24.85 13.27 -28.59
N ALA A 416 25.90 12.99 -27.80
CA ALA A 416 26.68 11.76 -27.94
C ALA A 416 25.88 10.51 -27.54
N LEU A 417 25.07 10.59 -26.48
CA LEU A 417 24.20 9.50 -26.02
C LEU A 417 23.12 9.15 -27.04
N ASP A 418 22.60 10.13 -27.77
CA ASP A 418 21.60 9.92 -28.83
C ASP A 418 22.23 9.64 -30.21
N GLY A 419 23.58 9.62 -30.31
CA GLY A 419 24.30 9.39 -31.55
C GLY A 419 24.10 10.46 -32.63
N ILE A 420 23.69 11.67 -32.26
CA ILE A 420 23.37 12.77 -33.19
C ILE A 420 24.29 13.98 -33.03
N SER A 421 24.31 14.84 -34.04
CA SER A 421 25.04 16.11 -33.95
C SER A 421 24.32 17.09 -33.02
N MET A 422 25.11 17.93 -32.33
CA MET A 422 24.60 19.01 -31.48
C MET A 422 23.56 19.93 -32.15
N PRO A 423 23.71 20.34 -33.42
CA PRO A 423 22.67 21.08 -34.13
C PRO A 423 21.35 20.30 -34.27
N THR A 424 21.42 18.99 -34.48
CA THR A 424 20.24 18.12 -34.59
C THR A 424 19.52 17.98 -33.25
N LEU A 425 20.26 17.82 -32.16
CA LEU A 425 19.71 17.78 -30.80
C LEU A 425 18.98 19.09 -30.48
N ARG A 426 19.60 20.24 -30.79
CA ARG A 426 18.99 21.57 -30.59
C ARG A 426 17.72 21.76 -31.43
N LYS A 427 17.72 21.28 -32.68
CA LYS A 427 16.54 21.32 -33.56
C LYS A 427 15.38 20.51 -32.97
N ARG A 428 15.61 19.24 -32.62
CA ARG A 428 14.61 18.34 -32.03
C ARG A 428 14.07 18.86 -30.69
N ARG A 429 14.95 19.40 -29.85
CA ARG A 429 14.57 20.07 -28.58
C ARG A 429 13.63 21.25 -28.84
N ASN A 430 13.96 22.12 -29.79
CA ASN A 430 13.15 23.29 -30.08
C ASN A 430 11.79 22.90 -30.68
N GLU A 431 11.74 21.86 -31.51
CA GLU A 431 10.49 21.29 -32.04
C GLU A 431 9.59 20.76 -30.92
N ALA A 432 10.16 20.02 -29.97
CA ALA A 432 9.43 19.55 -28.79
C ALA A 432 8.93 20.70 -27.90
N MET A 433 9.75 21.74 -27.67
CA MET A 433 9.33 22.94 -26.93
C MET A 433 8.20 23.71 -27.65
N ALA A 434 8.21 23.76 -28.98
CA ALA A 434 7.14 24.39 -29.76
C ALA A 434 5.82 23.61 -29.64
N GLN A 435 5.87 22.29 -29.62
CA GLN A 435 4.68 21.44 -29.39
C GLN A 435 4.10 21.63 -28.00
N LEU A 436 4.95 21.75 -26.97
CA LEU A 436 4.53 22.07 -25.61
C LEU A 436 3.87 23.46 -25.51
N ALA A 437 4.45 24.47 -26.18
CA ALA A 437 3.88 25.81 -26.21
C ALA A 437 2.52 25.86 -26.94
N GLN A 438 2.36 25.11 -28.04
CA GLN A 438 1.09 25.00 -28.76
C GLN A 438 0.02 24.33 -27.90
N ALA A 439 0.33 23.23 -27.23
CA ALA A 439 -0.61 22.55 -26.35
C ALA A 439 -1.03 23.40 -25.13
N ALA A 440 -0.12 24.22 -24.61
CA ALA A 440 -0.43 25.18 -23.55
C ALA A 440 -1.36 26.31 -24.06
N ALA A 441 -1.18 26.77 -25.30
CA ALA A 441 -2.07 27.76 -25.93
C ALA A 441 -3.47 27.19 -26.20
N ASP A 442 -3.56 25.95 -26.69
CA ASP A 442 -4.82 25.26 -26.98
C ASP A 442 -5.61 24.95 -25.70
N GLY A 443 -4.93 24.70 -24.57
CA GLY A 443 -5.54 24.53 -23.26
C GLY A 443 -6.08 25.83 -22.64
N VAL A 444 -5.56 27.00 -23.03
CA VAL A 444 -6.05 28.32 -22.59
C VAL A 444 -7.21 28.80 -23.46
N THR A 445 -7.30 28.36 -24.72
CA THR A 445 -8.42 28.65 -25.62
C THR A 445 -9.43 27.50 -25.66
N GLY A 446 -10.07 27.19 -24.53
CA GLY A 446 -11.23 26.30 -24.48
C GLY A 446 -12.42 26.88 -25.26
N LYS A 447 -12.38 26.80 -26.59
CA LYS A 447 -13.51 27.02 -27.49
C LYS A 447 -13.80 25.69 -28.18
N GLY A 448 -15.04 25.24 -27.99
CA GLY A 448 -15.47 23.86 -28.22
C GLY A 448 -15.20 23.30 -29.62
N ARG A 449 -15.11 21.98 -29.65
CA ARG A 449 -15.33 21.16 -30.84
C ARG A 449 -16.30 20.05 -30.47
N ASP A 450 -17.58 20.38 -30.65
CA ASP A 450 -18.50 19.45 -31.29
C ASP A 450 -18.07 19.33 -32.75
N GLU A 451 -17.73 18.12 -33.17
CA GLU A 451 -18.08 17.50 -34.46
C GLU A 451 -17.73 16.00 -34.42
#